data_AF-A0A3A1P869-F1
#
_entry.id   AF-A0A3A1P869-F1
#
_cell.length_a   1.000
_cell.length_b   1.000
_cell.length_c   1.000
_cell.angle_alpha   90.00
_cell.angle_beta   90.00
_cell.angle_gamma   90.00
#
_symmetry.space_group_name_H-M   'P 1'
#
loop_
_entity.id
_entity.type
_entity.pdbx_description
1 polymer ?
#
loop_
_entity_poly.entity_id
_entity_poly.type
_entity_poly.pdbx_seq_one_letter_code
_entity_poly.pdbx_strand_id
1 'polypeptide(L)'
;MADYFCSTVVQPTIPLSAMTPLERLILSGIFSSEVDGGGLYFYAEQGANDMPAYPVDEVRAALALSGDVESAAANAVRAELAELGEDDAYLQLDLSVSGWEVFFQSIVRRTPALPYVSIVSAWTCTKMRPDGFGGMAVLITADDIMARSTESMLDEMLGIAEYGPLGVEPGLGSHVLLRLCEEHVRATVEVVFETEAPDGLQIADVSNADIRQASLDVKAASDLSHEEGEAASKAATRAISLAAKRNLAAR
;
A
#
# COMPACT_ATOMS: atom_id res chain seq x y z
N MET A 1 -32.54 -13.91 1.77
CA MET A 1 -31.48 -12.91 1.58
C MET A 1 -30.27 -13.60 0.95
N ALA A 2 -29.29 -12.88 0.42
CA ALA A 2 -27.97 -13.45 0.17
C ALA A 2 -27.10 -13.02 1.35
N ASP A 3 -26.30 -13.93 1.87
CA ASP A 3 -25.31 -13.62 2.91
C ASP A 3 -24.00 -13.34 2.20
N TYR A 4 -23.33 -12.25 2.58
CA TYR A 4 -22.08 -11.81 2.00
C TYR A 4 -20.95 -12.09 2.98
N PHE A 5 -19.80 -12.51 2.45
CA PHE A 5 -18.62 -12.85 3.23
C PHE A 5 -17.40 -12.14 2.65
N CYS A 6 -16.49 -11.74 3.53
CA CYS A 6 -15.20 -11.13 3.21
C CYS A 6 -14.08 -12.00 3.80
N SER A 7 -13.95 -13.24 3.30
CA SER A 7 -12.93 -14.16 3.78
C SER A 7 -11.55 -13.58 3.53
N THR A 8 -10.72 -13.47 4.56
CA THR A 8 -9.46 -12.71 4.54
C THR A 8 -8.33 -13.57 5.10
N VAL A 9 -7.16 -13.52 4.45
CA VAL A 9 -5.93 -14.16 4.92
C VAL A 9 -4.81 -13.14 5.02
N VAL A 10 -4.02 -13.22 6.10
CA VAL A 10 -2.86 -12.36 6.34
C VAL A 10 -1.59 -13.16 6.17
N GLN A 11 -0.64 -12.64 5.40
CA GLN A 11 0.66 -13.27 5.16
C GLN A 11 1.81 -12.27 5.31
N PRO A 12 3.00 -12.71 5.75
CA PRO A 12 3.28 -14.04 6.29
C PRO A 12 2.71 -14.18 7.72
N THR A 13 2.89 -15.36 8.32
CA THR A 13 2.77 -15.56 9.77
C THR A 13 3.58 -14.50 10.51
N ILE A 14 2.95 -13.79 11.45
CA ILE A 14 3.57 -12.68 12.17
C ILE A 14 4.35 -13.23 13.38
N PRO A 15 5.66 -12.98 13.49
CA PRO A 15 6.46 -13.49 14.60
C PRO A 15 5.94 -13.00 15.97
N LEU A 16 5.93 -13.90 16.96
CA LEU A 16 5.48 -13.54 18.31
C LEU A 16 6.33 -12.44 18.95
N SER A 17 7.62 -12.39 18.61
CA SER A 17 8.57 -11.37 19.07
C SER A 17 8.39 -10.02 18.40
N ALA A 18 7.69 -9.96 17.26
CA ALA A 18 7.42 -8.72 16.54
C ALA A 18 6.23 -7.95 17.12
N MET A 19 5.29 -8.66 17.76
CA MET A 19 4.07 -8.10 18.33
C MET A 19 4.21 -7.82 19.83
N THR A 20 3.73 -6.66 20.26
CA THR A 20 3.49 -6.39 21.68
C THR A 20 2.34 -7.26 22.21
N PRO A 21 2.24 -7.46 23.54
CA PRO A 21 1.08 -8.15 24.14
C PRO A 21 -0.26 -7.53 23.75
N LEU A 22 -0.34 -6.19 23.68
CA LEU A 22 -1.56 -5.50 23.27
C LEU A 22 -1.92 -5.75 21.82
N GLU A 23 -0.96 -5.61 20.89
CA GLU A 23 -1.28 -5.85 19.46
C GLU A 23 -1.72 -7.27 19.21
N ARG A 24 -1.15 -8.24 19.93
CA ARG A 24 -1.61 -9.62 19.86
C ARG A 24 -3.06 -9.75 20.32
N LEU A 25 -3.41 -9.15 21.46
CA LEU A 25 -4.78 -9.15 21.97
C LEU A 25 -5.74 -8.52 20.94
N ILE A 26 -5.40 -7.35 20.43
CA ILE A 26 -6.24 -6.61 19.49
C ILE A 26 -6.39 -7.38 18.17
N LEU A 27 -5.29 -7.81 17.55
CA LEU A 27 -5.34 -8.55 16.28
C LEU A 27 -6.08 -9.88 16.40
N SER A 28 -5.98 -10.59 17.53
CA SER A 28 -6.76 -11.81 17.79
C SER A 28 -8.25 -11.56 18.10
N GLY A 29 -8.67 -10.32 18.35
CA GLY A 29 -10.09 -9.94 18.41
C GLY A 29 -10.65 -9.48 17.05
N ILE A 30 -9.77 -9.01 16.16
CA ILE A 30 -10.10 -8.62 14.78
C ILE A 30 -10.16 -9.86 13.87
N PHE A 31 -9.21 -10.77 14.04
CA PHE A 31 -9.03 -11.97 13.24
C PHE A 31 -9.04 -13.23 14.10
N SER A 32 -9.46 -14.35 13.50
CA SER A 32 -9.06 -15.66 13.99
C SER A 32 -7.54 -15.81 13.85
N SER A 33 -6.93 -16.61 14.73
CA SER A 33 -5.49 -16.85 14.68
C SER A 33 -5.12 -18.27 15.08
N GLU A 34 -4.11 -18.81 14.43
CA GLU A 34 -3.51 -20.11 14.74
C GLU A 34 -2.01 -19.95 14.98
N VAL A 35 -1.45 -20.78 15.86
CA VAL A 35 0.00 -20.82 16.08
C VAL A 35 0.65 -21.51 14.89
N ASP A 36 1.56 -20.81 14.23
CA ASP A 36 2.36 -21.34 13.13
C ASP A 36 3.85 -21.04 13.41
N GLY A 37 4.61 -22.09 13.68
CA GLY A 37 6.01 -21.98 14.08
C GLY A 37 6.22 -21.05 15.29
N GLY A 38 7.00 -19.99 15.08
CA GLY A 38 7.31 -18.97 16.10
C GLY A 38 6.39 -17.74 16.07
N GLY A 39 5.24 -17.83 15.41
CA GLY A 39 4.34 -16.69 15.16
C GLY A 39 2.85 -17.05 15.20
N LEU A 40 2.03 -16.10 14.76
CA LEU A 40 0.58 -16.29 14.55
C LEU A 40 0.23 -16.09 13.08
N TYR A 41 -0.51 -17.04 12.55
CA TYR A 41 -1.19 -16.93 11.26
C TYR A 41 -2.58 -16.33 11.50
N PHE A 42 -2.87 -15.18 10.90
CA PHE A 42 -4.16 -14.48 11.05
C PHE A 42 -5.04 -14.67 9.83
N TYR A 43 -6.34 -14.89 10.07
CA TYR A 43 -7.35 -15.05 9.02
C TYR A 43 -8.74 -14.70 9.55
N ALA A 44 -9.69 -14.48 8.64
CA ALA A 44 -11.10 -14.30 8.96
C ALA A 44 -11.95 -15.04 7.93
N GLU A 45 -12.87 -15.89 8.37
CA GLU A 45 -13.72 -16.66 7.43
C GLU A 45 -14.87 -15.82 6.87
N GLN A 46 -15.48 -14.97 7.70
CA GLN A 46 -16.66 -14.19 7.35
C GLN A 46 -16.34 -12.72 7.06
N GLY A 47 -15.25 -12.21 7.62
CA GLY A 47 -14.84 -10.81 7.59
C GLY A 47 -14.03 -10.49 8.82
N ALA A 48 -13.03 -9.61 8.68
CA ALA A 48 -12.35 -9.05 9.84
C ALA A 48 -13.37 -8.31 10.72
N ASN A 49 -13.28 -8.46 12.03
CA ASN A 49 -14.15 -7.74 12.96
C ASN A 49 -13.65 -6.30 13.07
N ASP A 50 -14.42 -5.36 12.52
CA ASP A 50 -14.13 -3.91 12.52
C ASP A 50 -14.64 -3.20 13.76
N MET A 51 -15.42 -3.89 14.62
CA MET A 51 -15.88 -3.37 15.90
C MET A 51 -15.65 -4.36 17.06
N PRO A 52 -14.40 -4.83 17.29
CA PRO A 52 -14.14 -5.78 18.35
C PRO A 52 -14.30 -5.15 19.73
N ALA A 53 -14.84 -5.93 20.66
CA ALA A 53 -15.03 -5.55 22.06
C ALA A 53 -14.16 -6.42 22.97
N TYR A 54 -13.50 -5.79 23.94
CA TYR A 54 -12.55 -6.45 24.84
C TYR A 54 -12.85 -6.09 26.30
N PRO A 55 -12.66 -7.00 27.26
CA PRO A 55 -12.72 -6.65 28.67
C PRO A 55 -11.69 -5.56 29.00
N VAL A 56 -12.13 -4.50 29.69
CA VAL A 56 -11.29 -3.34 30.00
C VAL A 56 -10.04 -3.74 30.81
N ASP A 57 -10.19 -4.66 31.76
CA ASP A 57 -9.09 -5.14 32.59
C ASP A 57 -8.00 -5.85 31.75
N GLU A 58 -8.40 -6.65 30.76
CA GLU A 58 -7.47 -7.34 29.86
C GLU A 58 -6.71 -6.34 28.97
N VAL A 59 -7.43 -5.36 28.42
CA VAL A 59 -6.82 -4.31 27.59
C VAL A 59 -5.84 -3.48 28.40
N ARG A 60 -6.21 -3.06 29.62
CA ARG A 60 -5.32 -2.28 30.50
C ARG A 60 -4.08 -3.09 30.89
N ALA A 61 -4.24 -4.38 31.21
CA ALA A 61 -3.12 -5.25 31.54
C ALA A 61 -2.18 -5.45 30.33
N ALA A 62 -2.73 -5.73 29.15
CA ALA A 62 -1.95 -5.90 27.93
C ALA A 62 -1.23 -4.61 27.51
N LEU A 63 -1.90 -3.45 27.62
CA LEU A 63 -1.32 -2.14 27.38
C LEU A 63 -0.15 -1.86 28.34
N ALA A 64 -0.29 -2.17 29.63
CA ALA A 64 0.79 -2.01 30.61
C ALA A 64 2.00 -2.91 30.30
N LEU A 65 1.76 -4.16 29.90
CA LEU A 65 2.82 -5.10 29.52
C LEU A 65 3.54 -4.72 28.21
N SER A 66 2.87 -3.99 27.32
CA SER A 66 3.46 -3.47 26.08
C SER A 66 4.45 -2.32 26.31
N GLY A 67 4.41 -1.67 27.49
CA GLY A 67 5.28 -0.54 27.81
C GLY A 67 5.17 0.63 26.83
N ASP A 68 6.30 1.28 26.55
CA ASP A 68 6.39 2.48 25.71
C ASP A 68 6.68 2.18 24.23
N VAL A 69 6.46 0.94 23.78
CA VAL A 69 6.66 0.56 22.38
C VAL A 69 5.66 1.33 21.50
N GLU A 70 6.16 1.99 20.46
CA GLU A 70 5.33 2.69 19.49
C GLU A 70 4.41 1.71 18.75
N SER A 71 3.10 1.96 18.82
CA SER A 71 2.07 1.10 18.25
C SER A 71 0.79 1.89 17.96
N ALA A 72 0.32 1.84 16.72
CA ALA A 72 -0.97 2.41 16.35
C ALA A 72 -2.13 1.76 17.12
N ALA A 73 -2.05 0.45 17.43
CA ALA A 73 -3.05 -0.23 18.25
C ALA A 73 -3.09 0.34 19.67
N ALA A 74 -1.92 0.59 20.27
CA ALA A 74 -1.85 1.22 21.58
C ALA A 74 -2.40 2.65 21.58
N ASN A 75 -2.18 3.41 20.50
CA ASN A 75 -2.73 4.76 20.37
C ASN A 75 -4.27 4.74 20.24
N ALA A 76 -4.82 3.85 19.42
CA ALA A 76 -6.27 3.67 19.28
C ALA A 76 -6.90 3.27 20.62
N VAL A 77 -6.34 2.27 21.29
CA VAL A 77 -6.81 1.82 22.61
C VAL A 77 -6.75 2.93 23.66
N ARG A 78 -5.68 3.73 23.70
CA ARG A 78 -5.58 4.85 24.66
C ARG A 78 -6.64 5.92 24.38
N ALA A 79 -6.97 6.19 23.12
CA ALA A 79 -8.02 7.12 22.76
C ALA A 79 -9.39 6.63 23.25
N GLU A 80 -9.74 5.37 22.95
CA GLU A 80 -11.02 4.80 23.41
C GLU A 80 -11.10 4.68 24.96
N LEU A 81 -10.00 4.32 25.63
CA LEU A 81 -9.95 4.27 27.10
C LEU A 81 -10.17 5.64 27.76
N ALA A 82 -9.88 6.74 27.06
CA ALA A 82 -10.04 8.10 27.59
C ALA A 82 -11.51 8.57 27.57
N GLU A 83 -12.31 8.04 26.65
CA GLU A 83 -13.73 8.36 26.50
C GLU A 83 -14.65 7.38 27.26
N LEU A 84 -14.07 6.34 27.84
CA LEU A 84 -14.79 5.28 28.53
C LEU A 84 -15.41 5.77 29.87
N GLY A 85 -16.66 5.39 30.12
CA GLY A 85 -17.34 5.64 31.40
C GLY A 85 -16.79 4.78 32.53
N GLU A 86 -17.02 5.22 33.78
CA GLU A 86 -16.52 4.51 34.98
C GLU A 86 -17.10 3.09 35.15
N ASP A 87 -18.30 2.85 34.62
CA ASP A 87 -19.03 1.58 34.75
C ASP A 87 -18.88 0.64 33.53
N ASP A 88 -18.13 1.05 32.51
CA ASP A 88 -17.97 0.25 31.30
C ASP A 88 -17.03 -0.94 31.54
N ALA A 89 -17.57 -2.15 31.38
CA ALA A 89 -16.80 -3.38 31.51
C ALA A 89 -16.04 -3.77 30.24
N TYR A 90 -16.43 -3.21 29.09
CA TYR A 90 -15.86 -3.52 27.78
C TYR A 90 -15.45 -2.26 27.04
N LEU A 91 -14.28 -2.31 26.41
CA LEU A 91 -13.83 -1.32 25.45
C LEU A 91 -14.17 -1.83 24.05
N GLN A 92 -14.96 -1.07 23.32
CA GLN A 92 -15.25 -1.31 21.90
C GLN A 92 -14.31 -0.44 21.06
N LEU A 93 -13.53 -1.06 20.15
CA LEU A 93 -12.73 -0.32 19.18
C LEU A 93 -13.53 -0.17 17.89
N ASP A 94 -13.84 1.06 17.48
CA ASP A 94 -14.40 1.33 16.16
C ASP A 94 -13.27 1.52 15.13
N LEU A 95 -13.10 0.54 14.26
CA LEU A 95 -12.07 0.50 13.22
C LEU A 95 -12.66 0.75 11.82
N SER A 96 -13.95 1.09 11.73
CA SER A 96 -14.64 1.29 10.45
C SER A 96 -14.11 2.47 9.63
N VAL A 97 -13.50 3.46 10.31
CA VAL A 97 -12.97 4.69 9.68
C VAL A 97 -11.45 4.63 9.49
N SER A 98 -10.72 4.17 10.50
CA SER A 98 -9.25 4.22 10.54
C SER A 98 -8.58 2.97 9.96
N GLY A 99 -9.30 1.85 9.90
CA GLY A 99 -8.79 0.56 9.43
C GLY A 99 -7.82 -0.11 10.41
N TRP A 100 -7.80 -1.43 10.42
CA TRP A 100 -6.89 -2.22 11.26
C TRP A 100 -5.50 -2.42 10.61
N GLU A 101 -5.32 -2.04 9.35
CA GLU A 101 -4.10 -2.20 8.56
C GLU A 101 -2.92 -1.45 9.18
N VAL A 102 -3.17 -0.30 9.79
CA VAL A 102 -2.14 0.52 10.47
C VAL A 102 -1.51 -0.19 11.67
N PHE A 103 -2.19 -1.18 12.25
CA PHE A 103 -1.65 -2.01 13.33
C PHE A 103 -0.55 -2.94 12.79
N PHE A 104 -0.79 -3.59 11.65
CA PHE A 104 0.24 -4.36 10.95
C PHE A 104 1.39 -3.46 10.49
N GLN A 105 1.10 -2.26 10.00
CA GLN A 105 2.15 -1.32 9.57
C GLN A 105 3.09 -0.95 10.71
N SER A 106 2.56 -0.72 11.92
CA SER A 106 3.37 -0.46 13.11
C SER A 106 4.32 -1.63 13.43
N ILE A 107 3.84 -2.87 13.29
CA ILE A 107 4.64 -4.10 13.46
C ILE A 107 5.75 -4.19 12.40
N VAL A 108 5.41 -3.97 11.14
CA VAL A 108 6.35 -4.01 10.00
C VAL A 108 7.46 -2.96 10.17
N ARG A 109 7.10 -1.70 10.48
CA ARG A 109 8.05 -0.59 10.66
C ARG A 109 9.18 -0.90 11.63
N ARG A 110 8.87 -1.56 12.74
CA ARG A 110 9.84 -1.86 13.80
C ARG A 110 10.51 -3.22 13.67
N THR A 111 10.15 -4.03 12.66
CA THR A 111 10.63 -5.40 12.52
C THR A 111 11.39 -5.57 11.20
N PRO A 112 12.71 -5.33 11.16
CA PRO A 112 13.49 -5.41 9.91
C PRO A 112 13.42 -6.76 9.19
N ALA A 113 13.16 -7.86 9.92
CA ALA A 113 13.02 -9.20 9.37
C ALA A 113 11.63 -9.46 8.73
N LEU A 114 10.67 -8.56 8.90
CA LEU A 114 9.32 -8.62 8.33
C LEU A 114 9.14 -7.39 7.40
N PRO A 115 9.60 -7.46 6.15
CA PRO A 115 9.67 -6.29 5.26
C PRO A 115 8.29 -5.79 4.81
N TYR A 116 7.31 -6.70 4.74
CA TYR A 116 5.92 -6.38 4.40
C TYR A 116 4.96 -7.41 4.98
N VAL A 117 3.68 -7.03 5.02
CA VAL A 117 2.53 -7.91 5.22
C VAL A 117 1.60 -7.75 4.02
N SER A 118 1.15 -8.86 3.45
CA SER A 118 0.15 -8.90 2.38
C SER A 118 -1.14 -9.49 2.92
N ILE A 119 -2.27 -8.92 2.50
CA ILE A 119 -3.59 -9.35 2.92
C ILE A 119 -4.44 -9.52 1.68
N VAL A 120 -5.09 -10.68 1.58
CA VAL A 120 -5.96 -11.00 0.48
C VAL A 120 -7.33 -11.31 1.02
N SER A 121 -8.32 -10.58 0.54
CA SER A 121 -9.73 -10.76 0.86
C SER A 121 -10.49 -11.24 -0.37
N ALA A 122 -11.38 -12.19 -0.18
CA ALA A 122 -12.34 -12.64 -1.19
C ALA A 122 -13.74 -12.19 -0.77
N TRP A 123 -14.40 -11.45 -1.64
CA TRP A 123 -15.82 -11.15 -1.50
C TRP A 123 -16.61 -12.28 -2.15
N THR A 124 -17.40 -12.96 -1.34
CA THR A 124 -18.25 -14.06 -1.79
C THR A 124 -19.65 -13.93 -1.21
N CYS A 125 -20.62 -14.66 -1.75
CA CYS A 125 -21.97 -14.67 -1.21
C CYS A 125 -22.70 -15.98 -1.47
N THR A 126 -23.74 -16.28 -0.68
CA THR A 126 -24.54 -17.52 -0.83
C THR A 126 -25.36 -17.58 -2.12
N LYS A 127 -25.43 -16.48 -2.88
CA LYS A 127 -26.09 -16.40 -4.19
C LYS A 127 -25.21 -15.61 -5.13
N MET A 128 -24.71 -16.23 -6.20
CA MET A 128 -23.84 -15.58 -7.18
C MET A 128 -24.51 -14.34 -7.79
N ARG A 129 -24.11 -13.16 -7.31
CA ARG A 129 -24.58 -11.86 -7.77
C ARG A 129 -23.38 -11.04 -8.29
N PRO A 130 -23.55 -10.22 -9.33
CA PRO A 130 -22.47 -9.38 -9.86
C PRO A 130 -21.85 -8.44 -8.82
N ASP A 131 -22.66 -7.94 -7.89
CA ASP A 131 -22.27 -7.07 -6.77
C ASP A 131 -21.77 -7.83 -5.53
N GLY A 132 -21.69 -9.16 -5.60
CA GLY A 132 -21.34 -10.02 -4.46
C GLY A 132 -20.11 -10.89 -4.67
N PHE A 133 -19.33 -10.66 -5.74
CA PHE A 133 -18.15 -11.44 -6.05
C PHE A 133 -16.98 -10.54 -6.45
N GLY A 134 -15.82 -10.77 -5.84
CA GLY A 134 -14.62 -9.99 -6.09
C GLY A 134 -13.60 -10.21 -4.99
N GLY A 135 -12.79 -9.20 -4.72
CA GLY A 135 -11.85 -9.25 -3.62
C GLY A 135 -10.98 -8.02 -3.54
N MET A 136 -10.01 -8.10 -2.65
CA MET A 136 -9.04 -7.04 -2.40
C MET A 136 -7.67 -7.63 -2.13
N ALA A 137 -6.65 -6.96 -2.62
CA ALA A 137 -5.27 -7.18 -2.23
C ALA A 137 -4.77 -5.91 -1.51
N VAL A 138 -4.20 -6.10 -0.32
CA VAL A 138 -3.55 -5.06 0.46
C VAL A 138 -2.09 -5.44 0.67
N LEU A 139 -1.17 -4.51 0.43
CA LEU A 139 0.25 -4.64 0.70
C LEU A 139 0.67 -3.55 1.68
N ILE A 140 1.19 -3.97 2.83
CA ILE A 140 1.60 -3.13 3.95
C ILE A 140 3.11 -3.21 4.06
N THR A 141 3.81 -2.12 3.81
CA THR A 141 5.26 -1.98 4.01
C THR A 141 5.54 -1.08 5.21
N ALA A 142 6.81 -0.88 5.54
CA ALA A 142 7.17 0.10 6.57
C ALA A 142 6.66 1.50 6.20
N ASP A 143 6.63 1.88 4.93
CA ASP A 143 6.35 3.27 4.55
C ASP A 143 4.91 3.50 4.08
N ASP A 144 4.25 2.45 3.56
CA ASP A 144 2.97 2.63 2.86
C ASP A 144 1.98 1.46 3.07
N ILE A 145 0.70 1.75 2.86
CA ILE A 145 -0.40 0.78 2.82
C ILE A 145 -1.10 0.95 1.48
N MET A 146 -0.93 -0.04 0.61
CA MET A 146 -1.49 -0.03 -0.74
C MET A 146 -2.61 -1.04 -0.84
N ALA A 147 -3.81 -0.60 -1.23
CA ALA A 147 -4.97 -1.47 -1.45
C ALA A 147 -5.45 -1.39 -2.90
N ARG A 148 -5.86 -2.53 -3.48
CA ARG A 148 -6.51 -2.62 -4.79
C ARG A 148 -7.62 -3.65 -4.73
N SER A 149 -8.84 -3.27 -5.13
CA SER A 149 -9.92 -4.22 -5.35
C SER A 149 -9.79 -4.87 -6.72
N THR A 150 -10.44 -6.02 -6.90
CA THR A 150 -10.53 -6.66 -8.23
C THR A 150 -11.26 -5.77 -9.24
N GLU A 151 -12.19 -4.92 -8.80
CA GLU A 151 -12.88 -3.96 -9.65
C GLU A 151 -11.92 -2.88 -10.16
N SER A 152 -11.12 -2.26 -9.27
CA SER A 152 -10.11 -1.29 -9.69
C SER A 152 -9.09 -1.90 -10.65
N MET A 153 -8.70 -3.16 -10.44
CA MET A 153 -7.82 -3.87 -11.38
C MET A 153 -8.48 -4.10 -12.75
N LEU A 154 -9.78 -4.41 -12.79
CA LEU A 154 -10.51 -4.54 -14.05
C LEU A 154 -10.62 -3.20 -14.78
N ASP A 155 -10.85 -2.11 -14.05
CA ASP A 155 -10.86 -0.75 -14.62
C ASP A 155 -9.49 -0.38 -15.22
N GLU A 156 -8.40 -0.70 -14.51
CA GLU A 156 -7.03 -0.53 -15.02
C GLU A 156 -6.82 -1.37 -16.31
N MET A 157 -7.28 -2.62 -16.33
CA MET A 157 -7.19 -3.49 -17.52
C MET A 157 -8.01 -2.99 -18.69
N LEU A 158 -9.23 -2.49 -18.44
CA LEU A 158 -10.09 -1.89 -19.45
C LEU A 158 -9.45 -0.64 -20.04
N GLY A 159 -8.91 0.23 -19.18
CA GLY A 159 -8.13 1.37 -19.61
C GLY A 159 -6.99 0.95 -20.54
N ILE A 160 -6.22 -0.09 -20.15
CA ILE A 160 -5.11 -0.60 -20.96
C ILE A 160 -5.59 -1.14 -22.31
N ALA A 161 -6.71 -1.87 -22.33
CA ALA A 161 -7.26 -2.45 -23.54
C ALA A 161 -7.80 -1.39 -24.51
N GLU A 162 -8.44 -0.34 -24.01
CA GLU A 162 -9.03 0.73 -24.81
C GLU A 162 -8.00 1.77 -25.28
N TYR A 163 -7.02 2.08 -24.43
CA TYR A 163 -6.13 3.23 -24.63
C TYR A 163 -4.64 2.86 -24.70
N GLY A 164 -4.29 1.58 -24.64
CA GLY A 164 -2.92 1.08 -24.71
C GLY A 164 -2.21 1.04 -23.34
N PRO A 165 -0.89 0.76 -23.28
CA PRO A 165 -0.18 0.47 -22.02
C PRO A 165 -0.19 1.55 -20.93
N LEU A 166 -0.66 2.77 -21.26
CA LEU A 166 -0.82 3.89 -20.32
C LEU A 166 -2.28 4.07 -19.85
N GLY A 167 -3.17 3.17 -20.30
CA GLY A 167 -4.58 2.96 -19.98
C GLY A 167 -5.34 4.03 -19.19
N VAL A 168 -5.73 5.10 -19.87
CA VAL A 168 -6.45 6.24 -19.29
C VAL A 168 -7.38 6.86 -20.34
N GLU A 169 -8.58 7.28 -19.93
CA GLU A 169 -9.59 7.86 -20.82
C GLU A 169 -9.00 9.05 -21.64
N PRO A 170 -9.32 9.18 -22.95
CA PRO A 170 -8.79 10.23 -23.81
C PRO A 170 -9.10 11.61 -23.25
N GLY A 171 -8.04 12.37 -22.95
CA GLY A 171 -8.15 13.70 -22.37
C GLY A 171 -8.05 13.77 -20.84
N LEU A 172 -8.05 12.62 -20.15
CA LEU A 172 -7.84 12.51 -18.71
C LEU A 172 -6.53 11.79 -18.34
N GLY A 173 -5.81 11.33 -19.36
CA GLY A 173 -4.56 10.61 -19.20
C GLY A 173 -3.36 11.44 -18.80
N SER A 174 -2.67 10.99 -17.75
CA SER A 174 -1.29 11.36 -17.51
C SER A 174 -0.37 10.37 -18.21
N HIS A 175 0.48 10.87 -19.11
CA HIS A 175 1.50 10.06 -19.77
C HIS A 175 2.85 10.40 -19.17
N VAL A 176 3.58 9.39 -18.70
CA VAL A 176 4.94 9.58 -18.19
C VAL A 176 5.86 9.93 -19.36
N LEU A 177 6.18 11.20 -19.51
CA LEU A 177 7.06 11.71 -20.57
C LEU A 177 8.54 11.41 -20.28
N LEU A 178 8.92 11.39 -19.00
CA LEU A 178 10.27 11.10 -18.51
C LEU A 178 10.20 10.10 -17.36
N ARG A 179 10.89 8.97 -17.51
CA ARG A 179 11.11 7.99 -16.44
C ARG A 179 12.60 7.79 -16.26
N LEU A 180 13.13 8.13 -15.09
CA LEU A 180 14.45 7.70 -14.68
C LEU A 180 14.38 6.20 -14.35
N CYS A 181 15.04 5.40 -15.17
CA CYS A 181 15.17 3.96 -14.98
C CYS A 181 16.53 3.68 -14.35
N GLU A 182 16.57 3.16 -13.12
CA GLU A 182 17.83 2.91 -12.40
C GLU A 182 18.78 1.96 -13.17
N GLU A 183 18.23 1.05 -13.98
CA GLU A 183 19.02 0.20 -14.89
C GLU A 183 19.70 1.02 -15.99
N HIS A 184 18.99 1.95 -16.62
CA HIS A 184 19.59 2.86 -17.61
C HIS A 184 20.55 3.87 -16.97
N VAL A 185 20.26 4.33 -15.74
CA VAL A 185 21.19 5.17 -14.97
C VAL A 185 22.48 4.40 -14.72
N ARG A 186 22.41 3.13 -14.29
CA ARG A 186 23.60 2.28 -14.13
C ARG A 186 24.40 2.14 -15.43
N ALA A 187 23.74 1.88 -16.55
CA ALA A 187 24.41 1.80 -17.85
C ALA A 187 25.09 3.12 -18.23
N THR A 188 24.49 4.25 -17.84
CA THR A 188 25.05 5.59 -18.10
C THR A 188 26.21 5.92 -17.15
N VAL A 189 26.20 5.41 -15.91
CA VAL A 189 27.32 5.55 -14.97
C VAL A 189 28.60 5.02 -15.59
N GLU A 190 28.59 3.86 -16.24
CA GLU A 190 29.77 3.29 -16.90
C GLU A 190 30.39 4.25 -17.93
N VAL A 191 29.54 4.93 -18.72
CA VAL A 191 29.97 5.90 -19.73
C VAL A 191 30.53 7.18 -19.09
N VAL A 192 29.88 7.68 -18.04
CA VAL A 192 30.29 8.93 -17.37
C VAL A 192 31.53 8.72 -16.49
N PHE A 193 31.71 7.54 -15.91
CA PHE A 193 32.82 7.22 -15.03
C PHE A 193 34.18 7.35 -15.76
N GLU A 194 34.24 6.97 -17.03
CA GLU A 194 35.46 7.06 -17.84
C GLU A 194 35.94 8.51 -18.06
N THR A 195 35.03 9.48 -17.97
CA THR A 195 35.32 10.89 -18.29
C THR A 195 35.31 11.81 -17.07
N GLU A 196 34.54 11.48 -16.03
CA GLU A 196 34.21 12.39 -14.94
C GLU A 196 34.46 11.83 -13.54
N ALA A 197 34.91 10.56 -13.42
CA ALA A 197 35.14 9.97 -12.10
C ALA A 197 36.33 10.64 -11.37
N PRO A 198 36.22 10.86 -10.05
CA PRO A 198 37.33 11.32 -9.23
C PRO A 198 38.50 10.32 -9.24
N ASP A 199 39.73 10.83 -9.19
CA ASP A 199 40.95 10.02 -9.13
C ASP A 199 40.90 9.03 -7.95
N GLY A 200 41.16 7.75 -8.23
CA GLY A 200 41.24 6.68 -7.24
C GLY A 200 39.93 5.97 -6.93
N LEU A 201 38.78 6.44 -7.43
CA LEU A 201 37.51 5.73 -7.35
C LEU A 201 37.47 4.59 -8.39
N GLN A 202 36.96 3.42 -8.03
CA GLN A 202 36.72 2.32 -8.97
C GLN A 202 35.23 2.21 -9.27
N ILE A 203 34.89 1.75 -10.47
CA ILE A 203 33.47 1.62 -10.86
C ILE A 203 32.69 0.63 -9.97
N ALA A 204 33.40 -0.37 -9.45
CA ALA A 204 32.84 -1.33 -8.50
C ALA A 204 32.44 -0.70 -7.16
N ASP A 205 32.90 0.53 -6.87
CA ASP A 205 32.55 1.27 -5.67
C ASP A 205 31.18 1.95 -5.78
N VAL A 206 30.60 2.05 -6.99
CA VAL A 206 29.25 2.62 -7.19
C VAL A 206 28.18 1.57 -6.91
N SER A 207 27.46 1.71 -5.81
CA SER A 207 26.45 0.74 -5.38
C SER A 207 25.05 1.02 -5.96
N ASN A 208 24.15 0.04 -5.83
CA ASN A 208 22.74 0.22 -6.18
C ASN A 208 22.05 1.26 -5.29
N ALA A 209 22.49 1.39 -4.03
CA ALA A 209 21.97 2.37 -3.11
C ALA A 209 22.34 3.79 -3.55
N ASP A 210 23.57 3.99 -4.05
CA ASP A 210 24.03 5.28 -4.57
C ASP A 210 23.26 5.68 -5.83
N ILE A 211 23.06 4.73 -6.75
CA ILE A 211 22.26 4.97 -7.98
C ILE A 211 20.82 5.33 -7.65
N ARG A 212 20.22 4.64 -6.67
CA ARG A 212 18.86 4.93 -6.21
C ARG A 212 18.78 6.31 -5.55
N GLN A 213 19.70 6.62 -4.63
CA GLN A 213 19.71 7.91 -3.96
C GLN A 213 19.95 9.06 -4.94
N ALA A 214 20.89 8.93 -5.87
CA ALA A 214 21.13 9.92 -6.92
C ALA A 214 19.90 10.13 -7.82
N SER A 215 19.19 9.05 -8.16
CA SER A 215 17.95 9.14 -8.94
C SER A 215 16.85 9.89 -8.17
N LEU A 216 16.75 9.69 -6.86
CA LEU A 216 15.81 10.42 -5.99
C LEU A 216 16.19 11.91 -5.86
N ASP A 217 17.48 12.21 -5.70
CA ASP A 217 17.98 13.58 -5.54
C ASP A 217 17.78 14.39 -6.83
N VAL A 218 18.09 13.80 -8.00
CA VAL A 218 17.81 14.41 -9.30
C VAL A 218 16.32 14.64 -9.47
N LYS A 219 15.47 13.66 -9.15
CA LYS A 219 14.01 13.83 -9.20
C LYS A 219 13.55 15.01 -8.32
N ALA A 220 14.09 15.12 -7.11
CA ALA A 220 13.73 16.19 -6.17
C ALA A 220 14.20 17.58 -6.61
N ALA A 221 15.34 17.66 -7.30
CA ALA A 221 15.95 18.91 -7.77
C ALA A 221 15.51 19.32 -9.19
N SER A 222 14.87 18.44 -9.94
CA SER A 222 14.46 18.70 -11.33
C SER A 222 13.15 19.47 -11.39
N ASP A 223 13.18 20.69 -11.91
CA ASP A 223 12.00 21.39 -12.40
C ASP A 223 11.83 21.08 -13.89
N LEU A 224 10.90 20.18 -14.21
CA LEU A 224 10.60 19.74 -15.58
C LEU A 224 9.45 20.52 -16.22
N SER A 225 9.03 21.64 -15.63
CA SER A 225 7.88 22.42 -16.09
C SER A 225 8.06 22.93 -17.53
N HIS A 226 9.30 23.20 -17.95
CA HIS A 226 9.60 23.62 -19.31
C HIS A 226 9.42 22.48 -20.33
N GLU A 227 10.00 21.31 -20.05
CA GLU A 227 9.92 20.11 -20.89
C GLU A 227 8.48 19.58 -20.98
N GLU A 228 7.76 19.60 -19.86
CA GLU A 228 6.33 19.28 -19.81
C GLU A 228 5.53 20.27 -20.67
N GLY A 229 5.77 21.57 -20.51
CA GLY A 229 5.12 22.62 -21.30
C GLY A 229 5.39 22.50 -22.81
N GLU A 230 6.63 22.18 -23.20
CA GLU A 230 7.01 21.98 -24.59
C GLU A 230 6.34 20.72 -25.18
N ALA A 231 6.33 19.61 -24.44
CA ALA A 231 5.66 18.38 -24.84
C ALA A 231 4.14 18.59 -24.99
N ALA A 232 3.51 19.29 -24.04
CA ALA A 232 2.09 19.65 -24.11
C ALA A 232 1.78 20.51 -25.35
N SER A 233 2.63 21.48 -25.66
CA SER A 233 2.47 22.33 -26.86
C SER A 233 2.58 21.52 -28.17
N LYS A 234 3.57 20.62 -28.26
CA LYS A 234 3.74 19.71 -29.40
C LYS A 234 2.55 18.76 -29.55
N ALA A 235 2.08 18.18 -28.44
CA ALA A 235 0.91 17.31 -28.42
C ALA A 235 -0.36 18.04 -28.87
N ALA A 236 -0.60 19.25 -28.37
CA ALA A 236 -1.75 20.08 -28.75
C ALA A 236 -1.75 20.42 -30.25
N THR A 237 -0.60 20.85 -30.78
CA THR A 237 -0.43 21.15 -32.22
C THR A 237 -0.70 19.91 -33.08
N ARG A 238 -0.24 18.74 -32.62
CA ARG A 238 -0.49 17.47 -33.31
C ARG A 238 -1.97 17.08 -33.26
N ALA A 239 -2.62 17.22 -32.11
CA ALA A 239 -4.05 16.94 -31.96
C ALA A 239 -4.91 17.80 -32.90
N ILE A 240 -4.62 19.11 -32.99
CA ILE A 240 -5.28 20.04 -33.93
C ILE A 240 -5.10 19.57 -35.37
N SER A 241 -3.87 19.19 -35.74
CA SER A 241 -3.56 18.70 -37.09
C SER A 241 -4.31 17.41 -37.44
N LEU A 242 -4.47 16.49 -36.48
CA LEU A 242 -5.25 15.26 -36.66
C LEU A 242 -6.74 15.56 -36.83
N ALA A 243 -7.30 16.47 -36.02
CA ALA A 243 -8.70 16.90 -36.14
C ALA A 243 -8.98 17.56 -37.49
N ALA A 244 -8.07 18.41 -37.98
CA ALA A 244 -8.18 19.05 -39.28
C ALA A 244 -8.19 18.03 -40.44
N LYS A 245 -7.29 17.03 -40.39
CA LYS A 245 -7.25 15.94 -41.38
C LYS A 245 -8.53 15.13 -41.39
N ARG A 246 -9.07 14.78 -40.22
CA ARG A 246 -10.35 14.06 -40.09
C ARG A 246 -11.51 14.84 -40.72
N ASN A 247 -11.61 16.15 -40.44
CA ASN A 247 -12.67 17.00 -40.99
C ASN A 247 -12.57 17.19 -42.50
N LEU A 248 -11.37 17.19 -43.06
CA LEU A 248 -11.16 17.25 -44.52
C LEU A 248 -11.55 15.94 -45.20
N ALA A 249 -11.29 14.79 -44.59
CA ALA A 249 -11.65 13.48 -45.13
C ALA A 249 -13.16 13.16 -45.04
N ALA A 250 -13.92 13.89 -44.23
CA ALA A 250 -15.37 13.75 -44.07
C ALA A 250 -16.20 14.66 -45.01
N ARG A 251 -15.54 15.45 -45.87
CA ARG A 251 -16.15 16.30 -46.89
C ARG A 251 -15.95 15.69 -48.27
#